data_AF-A0A6B3M497-F1
#
_entry.id   AF-A0A6B3M497-F1
#
_cell.length_a   1.000
_cell.length_b   1.000
_cell.length_c   1.000
_cell.angle_alpha   90.00
_cell.angle_beta   90.00
_cell.angle_gamma   90.00
#
_symmetry.space_group_name_H-M   'P 1'
#
loop_
_entity.id
_entity.type
_entity.pdbx_description
1 polymer ?
#
loop_
_entity_poly.entity_id
_entity_poly.type
_entity_poly.pdbx_seq_one_letter_code
_entity_poly.pdbx_strand_id
1 'polypeptide(L)' 'MSTASTYSTGTVETVAETARVSGSNWQLGDPIIEPEAVYRLADGRLVMSRDCK' A
#
# COMPACT_ATOMS: atom_id res chain seq x y z
N MET A 1 -0.52 -23.53 15.71
CA MET A 1 0.84 -23.49 15.14
C MET A 1 0.73 -22.94 13.74
N SER A 2 1.28 -21.76 13.44
CA SER A 2 1.21 -21.17 12.11
C SER A 2 2.18 -21.90 11.17
N THR A 3 1.67 -22.46 10.08
CA THR A 3 2.47 -23.11 9.03
C THR A 3 3.08 -22.04 8.14
N ALA A 4 4.40 -22.02 8.02
CA ALA A 4 5.10 -21.14 7.08
C ALA A 4 4.79 -21.54 5.63
N SER A 5 4.75 -20.57 4.73
CA SER A 5 4.60 -20.81 3.28
C SER A 5 5.77 -21.63 2.74
N THR A 6 5.50 -22.57 1.83
CA THR A 6 6.53 -23.33 1.11
C THR A 6 7.12 -22.57 -0.08
N TYR A 7 6.56 -21.41 -0.43
CA TYR A 7 7.08 -20.54 -1.47
C TYR A 7 8.29 -19.75 -0.98
N SER A 8 9.37 -19.74 -1.77
CA SER A 8 10.55 -18.92 -1.50
C SER A 8 10.20 -17.43 -1.63
N THR A 9 10.49 -16.64 -0.60
CA THR A 9 10.27 -15.19 -0.58
C THR A 9 11.30 -14.42 -1.43
N GLY A 10 12.30 -15.11 -1.99
CA GLY A 10 13.43 -14.46 -2.67
C GLY A 10 14.29 -13.64 -1.72
N THR A 11 15.07 -12.72 -2.28
CA THR A 11 15.92 -11.80 -1.49
C THR A 11 15.04 -10.74 -0.82
N VAL A 12 15.14 -10.63 0.50
CA VAL A 12 14.48 -9.57 1.26
C VAL A 12 15.35 -8.32 1.21
N GLU A 13 14.79 -7.22 0.71
CA GLU A 13 15.45 -5.91 0.69
C GLU A 13 14.83 -4.96 1.72
N THR A 14 15.67 -4.13 2.34
CA THR A 14 15.21 -3.09 3.25
C THR A 14 14.64 -1.93 2.46
N VAL A 15 13.43 -1.47 2.81
CA VAL A 15 12.80 -0.30 2.20
C VAL A 15 13.69 0.93 2.45
N ALA A 16 14.13 1.60 1.38
CA ALA A 16 14.92 2.82 1.47
C ALA A 16 14.15 3.92 2.23
N GLU A 17 14.85 4.69 3.07
CA GLU A 17 14.27 5.77 3.89
C GLU A 17 13.45 6.76 3.04
N THR A 18 13.89 7.01 1.81
CA THR A 18 13.23 7.90 0.84
C THR A 18 11.87 7.40 0.35
N ALA A 19 11.60 6.08 0.43
CA ALA A 19 10.29 5.52 0.09
C ALA A 19 9.22 5.82 1.16
N ARG A 20 9.63 6.17 2.39
CA ARG A 20 8.70 6.64 3.44
C ARG A 20 8.11 8.02 3.15
N VAL A 21 8.69 8.75 2.18
CA VAL A 21 8.40 10.18 1.96
C VAL A 21 7.40 10.43 0.82
N SER A 22 6.95 9.39 0.11
CA SER A 22 5.96 9.58 -0.97
C SER A 22 4.52 9.49 -0.43
N GLY A 23 4.16 10.45 0.43
CA GLY A 23 2.77 10.87 0.65
C GLY A 23 1.91 10.07 1.65
N SER A 24 2.37 8.97 2.22
CA SER A 24 1.61 8.27 3.27
C SER A 24 2.20 8.50 4.66
N ASN A 25 1.48 9.18 5.55
CA ASN A 25 1.78 9.28 6.99
C ASN A 25 1.56 7.95 7.74
N TRP A 26 1.61 6.82 7.05
CA TRP A 26 1.33 5.50 7.62
C TRP A 26 2.47 5.08 8.54
N GLN A 27 2.13 4.73 9.78
CA GLN A 27 3.07 4.21 10.77
C GLN A 27 2.85 2.72 11.00
N LEU A 28 3.88 2.03 11.48
CA LEU A 28 3.76 0.62 11.82
C LEU A 28 2.68 0.43 12.89
N GLY A 29 1.66 -0.37 12.55
CA GLY A 29 0.48 -0.59 13.40
C GLY A 29 -0.77 0.11 12.90
N ASP A 30 -0.63 1.11 12.01
CA ASP A 30 -1.77 1.68 11.31
C ASP A 30 -2.37 0.62 10.37
N PRO A 31 -3.71 0.54 10.26
CA PRO A 31 -4.33 -0.39 9.33
C PRO A 31 -3.94 -0.03 7.90
N ILE A 32 -3.56 -1.04 7.12
CA ILE A 32 -3.39 -0.90 5.67
C ILE A 32 -4.81 -0.82 5.09
N ILE A 33 -5.16 0.34 4.53
CA ILE A 33 -6.47 0.58 3.92
C ILE A 33 -6.31 0.49 2.41
N GLU A 34 -6.90 -0.53 1.80
CA GLU A 34 -6.98 -0.66 0.36
C GLU A 34 -8.06 0.28 -0.20
N PRO A 35 -7.80 0.98 -1.32
CA PRO A 35 -8.81 1.80 -1.97
C PRO A 35 -9.91 0.90 -2.57
N GLU A 36 -11.17 1.30 -2.41
CA GLU A 36 -12.32 0.55 -2.95
C GLU A 36 -12.45 0.74 -4.47
N ALA A 37 -12.02 1.89 -4.98
CA ALA A 37 -12.03 2.21 -6.40
C ALA A 37 -10.89 3.15 -6.80
N VAL A 38 -10.52 3.10 -8.08
CA VAL A 38 -9.56 4.03 -8.71
C VAL A 38 -10.25 4.69 -9.90
N TYR A 39 -10.25 6.02 -9.93
CA TYR A 39 -10.88 6.82 -10.99
C TYR A 39 -9.83 7.58 -11.79
N ARG A 40 -10.08 7.75 -13.09
CA ARG A 40 -9.31 8.64 -13.95
C ARG A 40 -10.10 9.92 -14.19
N LEU A 41 -9.52 11.06 -13.80
CA LEU A 41 -10.09 12.38 -14.04
C LEU A 41 -9.90 12.81 -15.50
N ALA A 42 -10.66 13.83 -15.92
CA ALA A 42 -10.58 14.37 -17.28
C ALA A 42 -9.19 14.89 -17.66
N ASP A 43 -8.40 15.32 -16.67
CA ASP A 43 -7.01 15.75 -16.82
C ASP A 43 -6.00 14.59 -16.83
N GLY A 44 -6.48 13.34 -16.81
CA GLY A 44 -5.67 12.13 -16.86
C GLY A 44 -5.14 11.64 -15.51
N ARG A 45 -5.31 12.41 -14.42
CA ARG A 45 -4.87 12.01 -13.07
C ARG A 45 -5.66 10.81 -12.56
N LEU A 46 -4.98 9.96 -11.79
CA LEU A 46 -5.61 8.86 -11.06
C LEU A 46 -5.90 9.29 -9.63
N VAL A 47 -7.13 9.04 -9.17
CA VAL A 47 -7.57 9.28 -7.79
C VAL A 47 -8.08 7.98 -7.20
N MET A 48 -7.54 7.62 -6.05
CA MET A 48 -8.04 6.52 -5.23
C MET A 48 -9.17 7.03 -4.35
N SER A 49 -10.30 6.32 -4.33
CA SER A 49 -11.50 6.72 -3.58
C SER A 49 -11.92 5.65 -2.58
N ARG A 50 -12.69 6.09 -1.59
CA ARG A 50 -13.43 5.27 -0.64
C ARG A 50 -14.85 5.82 -0.52
N ASP A 51 -15.85 4.97 -0.43
CA ASP A 51 -17.20 5.40 -0.11
C ASP A 51 -17.28 5.85 1.36
N CYS A 52 -17.93 7.00 1.59
CA CYS A 52 -18.26 7.45 2.94
C CYS A 52 -19.57 6.80 3.38
N LYS A 53 -19.62 6.24 4.59
CA LYS A 53 -20.85 5.77 5.24
C LYS A 53 -21.27 6.73 6.33
#